data_AF-A0A9D0GCQ7-F1
#
_entry.id   AF-A0A9D0GCQ7-F1
#
_cell.length_a   1.000
_cell.length_b   1.000
_cell.length_c   1.000
_cell.angle_alpha   90.00
_cell.angle_beta   90.00
_cell.angle_gamma   90.00
#
_symmetry.space_group_name_H-M   'P 1'
#
loop_
_entity.id
_entity.type
_entity.pdbx_description
1 polymer ?
#
loop_
_entity_poly.entity_id
_entity_poly.type
_entity_poly.pdbx_seq_one_letter_code
_entity_poly.pdbx_strand_id
1 'polypeptide(L)'
;MPERNDRVKLGFKGIAAYLVLWIVSTALVLVDMVLVRSACMELLAWYAKVRNIADTAARFSFGFVVDAVDRGLLLVMAVAGLGAAIGLEALYRHLAEHRRLLRDGWKVPAILVGLALISLLIRFAL
;
A
#
# COMPACT_ATOMS: atom_id res chain seq x y z
N MET A 1 -16.61 10.30 -35.41
CA MET A 1 -17.84 10.17 -34.61
C MET A 1 -17.57 10.75 -33.23
N PRO A 2 -18.49 11.56 -32.68
CA PRO A 2 -18.15 12.79 -31.95
C PRO A 2 -17.66 12.55 -30.52
N GLU A 3 -16.72 13.40 -30.13
CA GLU A 3 -16.20 13.59 -28.78
C GLU A 3 -17.35 13.75 -27.77
N ARG A 4 -17.64 12.70 -27.01
CA ARG A 4 -18.46 12.81 -25.81
C ARG A 4 -17.59 13.34 -24.67
N ASN A 5 -17.27 14.62 -24.76
CA ASN A 5 -16.70 15.42 -23.66
C ASN A 5 -17.78 15.70 -22.61
N ASP A 6 -18.39 14.64 -22.09
CA ASP A 6 -19.24 14.72 -20.91
C ASP A 6 -18.31 14.85 -19.72
N ARG A 7 -17.77 16.06 -19.50
CA ARG A 7 -17.18 16.43 -18.21
C ARG A 7 -18.26 16.14 -17.17
N VAL A 8 -18.12 15.00 -16.51
CA VAL A 8 -18.97 14.54 -15.42
C VAL A 8 -19.00 15.68 -14.42
N LYS A 9 -20.06 16.48 -14.44
CA LYS A 9 -20.33 17.50 -13.43
C LYS A 9 -20.77 16.77 -12.17
N LEU A 10 -19.83 16.12 -11.49
CA LEU A 10 -20.00 15.79 -10.09
C LEU A 10 -20.28 17.11 -9.39
N GLY A 11 -21.45 17.25 -8.78
CA GLY A 11 -21.68 18.37 -7.87
C GLY A 11 -20.57 18.40 -6.82
N PHE A 12 -20.31 19.55 -6.20
CA PHE A 12 -19.22 19.75 -5.24
C PHE A 12 -19.06 18.60 -4.22
N LYS A 13 -20.18 18.03 -3.74
CA LYS A 13 -20.22 16.87 -2.84
C LYS A 13 -19.60 15.59 -3.43
N GLY A 14 -19.79 15.32 -4.71
CA GLY A 14 -19.23 14.16 -5.41
C GLY A 14 -17.74 14.29 -5.67
N ILE A 15 -17.25 15.51 -5.97
CA ILE A 15 -15.82 15.79 -6.12
C ILE A 15 -15.11 15.64 -4.77
N ALA A 16 -15.70 16.19 -3.70
CA ALA A 16 -15.16 16.03 -2.35
C ALA A 16 -15.09 14.57 -1.92
N ALA A 17 -16.16 13.78 -2.14
CA ALA A 17 -16.16 12.34 -1.82
C ALA A 17 -15.11 11.56 -2.63
N TYR A 18 -14.94 11.87 -3.91
CA TYR A 18 -13.90 11.29 -4.76
C TYR A 18 -12.49 11.56 -4.23
N LEU A 19 -12.18 12.83 -3.94
CA LEU A 19 -10.87 13.23 -3.44
C LEU A 19 -10.58 12.58 -2.09
N VAL A 20 -11.56 12.58 -1.18
CA VAL A 20 -11.40 11.95 0.14
C VAL A 20 -11.15 10.44 0.01
N LEU A 21 -11.93 9.72 -0.79
CA LEU A 21 -11.73 8.28 -1.00
C LEU A 21 -10.36 7.98 -1.62
N TRP A 22 -9.95 8.76 -2.63
CA TRP A 22 -8.66 8.57 -3.29
C TRP A 22 -7.48 8.85 -2.36
N ILE A 23 -7.53 9.93 -1.59
CA ILE A 23 -6.49 10.28 -0.60
C ILE A 23 -6.43 9.20 0.49
N VAL A 24 -7.58 8.79 1.03
CA VAL A 24 -7.65 7.78 2.10
C VAL A 24 -7.11 6.43 1.61
N SER A 25 -7.48 5.97 0.42
CA SER A 25 -6.98 4.72 -0.13
C SER A 25 -5.50 4.77 -0.44
N THR A 26 -4.99 5.89 -0.98
CA THR A 26 -3.55 6.08 -1.19
C THR A 26 -2.79 6.05 0.13
N ALA A 27 -3.30 6.73 1.16
CA ALA A 27 -2.71 6.70 2.50
C ALA A 27 -2.70 5.29 3.10
N LEU A 28 -3.78 4.52 2.92
CA LEU A 28 -3.85 3.14 3.40
C LEU A 28 -2.84 2.23 2.70
N VAL A 29 -2.63 2.39 1.39
CA VAL A 29 -1.59 1.64 0.65
C VAL A 29 -0.20 1.97 1.19
N LEU A 30 0.09 3.24 1.48
CA LEU A 30 1.36 3.64 2.08
C LEU A 30 1.56 3.03 3.47
N VAL A 31 0.50 2.98 4.28
CA VAL A 31 0.55 2.32 5.60
C VAL A 31 0.84 0.83 5.45
N ASP A 32 0.13 0.12 4.57
CA ASP A 32 0.33 -1.32 4.36
C ASP A 32 1.75 -1.62 3.86
N MET A 33 2.29 -0.77 2.99
CA MET A 33 3.68 -0.80 2.56
C MET A 33 4.67 -0.70 3.74
N VAL A 34 4.50 0.29 4.61
CA VAL A 34 5.36 0.46 5.79
C VAL A 34 5.26 -0.76 6.72
N LEU A 35 4.06 -1.32 6.89
CA LEU A 35 3.85 -2.53 7.70
C LEU A 35 4.59 -3.73 7.12
N VAL A 36 4.48 -3.98 5.81
CA VAL A 36 5.20 -5.06 5.12
C VAL A 36 6.71 -4.90 5.27
N ARG A 37 7.24 -3.68 5.09
CA ARG A 37 8.67 -3.41 5.29
C ARG A 37 9.11 -3.73 6.71
N SER A 38 8.35 -3.28 7.70
CA SER A 38 8.67 -3.54 9.10
C SER A 38 8.67 -5.03 9.44
N ALA A 39 7.69 -5.78 8.94
CA ALA A 39 7.59 -7.22 9.14
C ALA A 39 8.78 -7.98 8.51
N CYS A 40 9.19 -7.61 7.29
CA CYS A 40 10.37 -8.20 6.66
C CYS A 40 11.65 -7.97 7.47
N MET A 41 11.84 -6.75 8.00
CA MET A 41 13.02 -6.42 8.80
C MET A 41 13.02 -7.13 10.17
N GLU A 42 11.86 -7.23 10.82
CA GLU A 42 11.70 -8.01 12.05
C GLU A 42 12.03 -9.50 11.82
N LEU A 43 11.60 -10.06 10.68
CA LEU A 43 11.87 -11.46 10.30
C LEU A 43 13.36 -11.71 10.00
N LEU A 44 14.04 -10.76 9.34
CA LEU A 44 15.49 -10.80 9.15
C LEU A 44 16.24 -10.72 10.48
N ALA A 45 15.80 -9.85 11.40
CA ALA A 45 16.39 -9.73 12.74
C ALA A 45 16.20 -11.02 13.56
N TRP A 46 15.02 -11.64 13.49
CA TRP A 46 14.75 -12.94 14.10
C TRP A 46 15.66 -14.03 13.53
N TYR A 47 15.81 -14.08 12.19
CA TYR A 47 16.70 -15.04 11.53
C TYR A 47 18.16 -14.87 11.98
N ALA A 48 18.63 -13.62 12.12
CA ALA A 48 19.96 -13.33 12.65
C ALA A 48 20.16 -13.86 14.07
N LYS A 49 19.14 -13.70 14.92
CA LYS A 49 19.13 -14.17 16.31
C LYS A 49 19.17 -15.70 16.38
N VAL A 50 18.37 -16.40 15.57
CA VAL A 50 18.31 -17.87 15.54
C VAL A 50 19.62 -18.47 15.01
N ARG A 51 20.23 -17.86 14.00
CA ARG A 51 21.51 -18.34 13.43
C ARG A 51 22.72 -18.04 14.34
N ASN A 52 22.52 -17.36 15.47
CA ASN A 52 23.54 -17.00 16.44
C ASN A 52 24.82 -16.48 15.77
N ILE A 53 24.65 -15.46 14.91
CA ILE A 53 25.74 -14.87 14.11
C ILE A 53 26.74 -14.20 15.07
N ALA A 54 27.66 -14.98 15.62
CA ALA A 54 28.64 -14.57 16.62
C ALA A 54 29.91 -14.02 15.96
N ASP A 55 30.21 -14.48 14.75
CA ASP A 55 31.43 -14.13 14.02
C ASP A 55 31.36 -12.74 13.38
N THR A 56 32.39 -11.92 13.58
CA THR A 56 32.42 -10.52 13.12
C THR A 56 32.28 -10.41 11.60
N ALA A 57 32.91 -11.33 10.84
CA ALA A 57 32.80 -11.40 9.39
C ALA A 57 31.38 -11.79 8.92
N ALA A 58 30.73 -12.70 9.64
CA ALA A 58 29.36 -13.13 9.34
C ALA A 58 28.34 -12.01 9.65
N ARG A 59 28.58 -11.18 10.67
CA ARG A 59 27.77 -9.98 10.94
C ARG A 59 27.89 -8.92 9.85
N PHE A 60 29.10 -8.67 9.34
CA PHE A 60 29.30 -7.74 8.22
C PHE A 60 28.58 -8.20 6.96
N SER A 61 28.76 -9.47 6.57
CA SER A 61 28.08 -10.05 5.41
C SER A 61 26.55 -10.00 5.56
N PHE A 62 26.03 -10.32 6.75
CA PHE A 62 24.61 -10.23 7.04
C PHE A 62 24.08 -8.80 6.95
N GLY A 63 24.83 -7.79 7.43
CA GLY A 63 24.47 -6.38 7.30
C GLY A 63 24.34 -5.93 5.85
N PHE A 64 25.25 -6.35 4.97
CA PHE A 64 25.13 -6.09 3.53
C PHE A 64 23.90 -6.73 2.90
N VAL A 65 23.59 -7.97 3.29
CA VAL A 65 22.39 -8.67 2.80
C VAL A 65 21.12 -7.95 3.26
N VAL A 66 21.06 -7.51 4.52
CA VAL A 66 19.91 -6.77 5.05
C VAL A 66 19.73 -5.43 4.32
N ASP A 67 20.80 -4.66 4.09
CA ASP A 67 20.73 -3.39 3.36
C ASP A 67 20.32 -3.60 1.89
N ALA A 68 20.86 -4.63 1.23
CA ALA A 68 20.46 -4.97 -0.14
C ALA A 68 18.98 -5.38 -0.23
N VAL A 69 18.50 -6.18 0.73
CA VAL A 69 17.09 -6.58 0.81
C VAL A 69 16.19 -5.38 1.09
N ASP A 70 16.56 -4.50 2.03
CA ASP A 70 15.77 -3.29 2.33
C ASP A 70 15.64 -2.38 1.11
N ARG A 71 16.75 -2.13 0.39
CA ARG A 71 16.73 -1.35 -0.85
C ARG A 71 15.90 -2.01 -1.96
N GLY A 72 16.02 -3.32 -2.12
CA GLY A 72 15.21 -4.09 -3.06
C GLY A 72 13.72 -4.02 -2.72
N LEU A 73 13.38 -4.13 -1.44
CA LEU A 73 12.02 -4.01 -0.94
C LEU A 73 11.45 -2.61 -1.22
N LEU A 74 12.22 -1.55 -0.95
CA LEU A 74 11.83 -0.18 -1.24
C LEU A 74 11.53 0.03 -2.73
N LEU A 75 12.33 -0.56 -3.62
CA LEU A 75 12.10 -0.47 -5.07
C LEU A 75 10.79 -1.18 -5.47
N VAL A 76 10.57 -2.40 -4.98
CA VAL A 76 9.33 -3.16 -5.25
C VAL A 76 8.12 -2.41 -4.72
N MET A 77 8.21 -1.87 -3.50
CA MET A 77 7.14 -1.08 -2.89
C MET A 77 6.88 0.22 -3.65
N ALA A 78 7.92 0.91 -4.14
CA ALA A 78 7.74 2.10 -4.94
C ALA A 78 6.97 1.81 -6.24
N VAL A 79 7.31 0.71 -6.93
CA VAL A 79 6.61 0.27 -8.15
C VAL A 79 5.17 -0.14 -7.83
N ALA A 80 4.97 -0.94 -6.78
CA ALA A 80 3.64 -1.37 -6.34
C ALA A 80 2.77 -0.18 -5.90
N GLY A 81 3.35 0.82 -5.25
CA GLY A 81 2.64 2.02 -4.78
C GLY A 81 2.20 2.90 -5.94
N LEU A 82 3.06 3.05 -6.95
CA LEU A 82 2.71 3.74 -8.18
C LEU A 82 1.57 3.01 -8.93
N GLY A 83 1.68 1.68 -9.05
CA GLY A 83 0.65 0.86 -9.68
C GLY A 83 -0.69 0.93 -8.94
N ALA A 84 -0.67 0.89 -7.60
CA ALA A 84 -1.85 1.02 -6.77
C ALA A 84 -2.48 2.42 -6.89
N ALA A 85 -1.69 3.49 -6.91
CA ALA A 85 -2.20 4.86 -7.08
C ALA A 85 -2.91 5.03 -8.43
N ILE A 86 -2.29 4.57 -9.52
CA ILE A 86 -2.87 4.61 -10.87
C ILE A 86 -4.12 3.72 -10.95
N GLY A 87 -4.07 2.52 -10.38
CA GLY A 87 -5.19 1.58 -10.36
C GLY A 87 -6.39 2.11 -9.58
N LEU A 88 -6.15 2.73 -8.42
CA LEU A 88 -7.18 3.39 -7.62
C LEU A 88 -7.79 4.57 -8.38
N GLU A 89 -6.97 5.40 -9.02
CA GLU A 89 -7.47 6.51 -9.84
C GLU A 89 -8.38 6.01 -10.98
N ALA A 90 -7.94 4.99 -11.72
CA ALA A 90 -8.73 4.40 -12.79
C ALA A 90 -10.07 3.81 -12.27
N LEU A 91 -10.02 3.11 -11.14
CA LEU A 91 -11.19 2.50 -10.51
C LEU A 91 -12.19 3.57 -10.03
N TYR A 92 -11.71 4.60 -9.33
CA TYR A 92 -12.57 5.67 -8.84
C TYR A 92 -13.13 6.53 -9.97
N ARG A 93 -12.37 6.76 -11.04
CA ARG A 93 -12.86 7.45 -12.24
C ARG A 93 -14.00 6.65 -12.89
N HIS A 94 -13.86 5.34 -13.02
CA HIS A 94 -14.90 4.48 -13.56
C HIS A 94 -16.16 4.44 -12.68
N LEU A 95 -15.99 4.40 -11.36
CA LEU A 95 -17.08 4.47 -10.38
C LEU A 95 -17.80 5.84 -10.37
N ALA A 96 -17.06 6.92 -10.66
CA ALA A 96 -17.58 8.27 -10.77
C ALA A 96 -18.47 8.43 -12.01
N GLU A 97 -18.04 7.89 -13.15
CA GLU A 97 -18.78 7.89 -14.42
C GLU A 97 -20.14 7.18 -14.28
N HIS A 98 -20.21 6.11 -13.49
CA HIS A 98 -21.42 5.33 -13.29
C HIS A 98 -22.32 5.83 -12.13
N ARG A 99 -22.00 6.97 -11.50
CA ARG A 99 -22.67 7.52 -10.30
C ARG A 99 -22.77 6.54 -9.10
N ARG A 100 -21.97 5.46 -9.08
CA ARG A 100 -21.96 4.48 -7.98
C ARG A 100 -20.95 4.78 -6.89
N LEU A 101 -20.17 5.85 -7.05
CA LEU A 101 -19.07 6.23 -6.15
C LEU A 101 -19.48 6.30 -4.66
N LEU A 102 -20.64 6.91 -4.35
CA LEU A 102 -21.12 7.02 -2.97
C LEU A 102 -21.63 5.70 -2.37
N ARG A 103 -22.07 4.75 -3.21
CA ARG A 103 -22.68 3.49 -2.75
C ARG A 103 -21.67 2.35 -2.67
N ASP A 104 -20.74 2.28 -3.62
CA ASP A 104 -19.77 1.19 -3.74
C ASP A 104 -18.32 1.62 -3.49
N GLY A 105 -18.00 2.91 -3.51
CA GLY A 105 -16.63 3.42 -3.33
C GLY A 105 -16.02 3.15 -1.96
N TRP A 106 -16.84 2.93 -0.93
CA TRP A 106 -16.39 2.60 0.44
C TRP A 106 -15.85 1.18 0.59
N LYS A 107 -16.15 0.26 -0.34
CA LYS A 107 -15.70 -1.14 -0.25
C LYS A 107 -14.19 -1.27 -0.42
N VAL A 108 -13.60 -0.44 -1.26
CA VAL A 108 -12.16 -0.44 -1.56
C VAL A 108 -11.33 -0.07 -0.32
N PRO A 109 -11.57 1.07 0.36
CA PRO A 109 -10.86 1.38 1.60
C PRO A 109 -11.20 0.40 2.72
N ALA A 110 -12.41 -0.16 2.78
CA ALA A 110 -12.75 -1.18 3.78
C ALA A 110 -11.89 -2.46 3.64
N ILE A 111 -11.64 -2.92 2.41
CA ILE A 111 -10.75 -4.06 2.15
C ILE A 111 -9.31 -3.71 2.54
N LEU A 112 -8.83 -2.51 2.19
CA LEU A 112 -7.48 -2.04 2.55
C LEU A 112 -7.30 -1.91 4.06
N VAL A 113 -8.29 -1.40 4.78
CA VAL A 113 -8.31 -1.36 6.25
C VAL A 113 -8.28 -2.77 6.81
N GLY A 114 -9.05 -3.70 6.25
CA GLY A 114 -9.04 -5.11 6.66
C GLY A 114 -7.66 -5.76 6.52
N LEU A 115 -6.98 -5.53 5.38
CA LEU A 115 -5.60 -5.98 5.16
C LEU A 115 -4.63 -5.36 6.18
N ALA A 116 -4.69 -4.04 6.38
CA ALA A 116 -3.85 -3.35 7.35
C ALA A 116 -4.07 -3.88 8.79
N LEU A 117 -5.31 -4.21 9.16
CA LEU A 117 -5.62 -4.82 10.46
C LEU A 117 -5.06 -6.23 10.59
N ILE A 118 -5.12 -7.05 9.54
CA ILE A 118 -4.50 -8.39 9.53
C ILE A 118 -2.99 -8.26 9.69
N SER A 119 -2.35 -7.36 8.93
CA SER A 119 -0.92 -7.06 9.04
C SER A 119 -0.55 -6.60 10.46
N LEU A 120 -1.38 -5.77 11.09
CA LEU A 120 -1.19 -5.32 12.48
C LEU A 120 -1.35 -6.46 13.50
N LEU A 121 -2.32 -7.36 13.30
CA LEU A 121 -2.54 -8.51 14.17
C LEU A 121 -1.38 -9.51 14.10
N ILE A 122 -0.84 -9.78 12.91
CA ILE A 122 0.35 -10.62 12.73
C ILE A 122 1.52 -10.03 13.52
N ARG A 123 1.69 -8.71 13.48
CA ARG A 123 2.75 -8.02 14.24
C ARG A 123 2.61 -8.16 15.76
N PHE A 124 1.39 -8.14 16.29
CA PHE A 124 1.17 -8.38 17.72
C PHE A 124 1.35 -9.85 18.13
N ALA A 125 1.30 -10.77 17.18
CA ALA A 125 1.44 -12.20 17.42
C ALA A 125 2.88 -12.73 17.30
N LEU A 126 3.79 -11.96 16.68
CA LEU A 126 5.22 -12.27 16.49
C LEU A 126 6.08 -11.68 17.61
#